data_AF-A0A6A9QNB2-F1
#
_entry.id   AF-A0A6A9QNB2-F1
#
_cell.length_a   1.000
_cell.length_b   1.000
_cell.length_c   1.000
_cell.angle_alpha   90.00
_cell.angle_beta   90.00
_cell.angle_gamma   90.00
#
_symmetry.space_group_name_H-M   'P 1'
#
loop_
_entity.id
_entity.type
_entity.pdbx_description
1 polymer ?
#
loop_
_entity_poly.entity_id
_entity_poly.type
_entity_poly.pdbx_seq_one_letter_code
_entity_poly.pdbx_strand_id
1 'polypeptide(L)'
;MYEIKVVLESIRDGAVNPGEVVIRTKIPRYEVLAIFHILEGLGLIETIYSKGSHKVYKLTQKGEEILEALEKGHEIDIVTKESKDALI
;
A
#
# COMPACT_ATOMS: atom_id res chain seq x y z
N MET A 1 -0.41 9.77 -8.59
CA MET A 1 -0.88 9.69 -7.16
C MET A 1 -2.30 9.16 -7.07
N TYR A 2 -3.10 9.28 -8.14
CA TYR A 2 -4.40 8.61 -8.29
C TYR A 2 -4.28 7.09 -8.08
N GLU A 3 -3.23 6.47 -8.61
CA GLU A 3 -2.98 5.03 -8.56
C GLU A 3 -2.74 4.53 -7.13
N ILE A 4 -2.03 5.30 -6.30
CA ILE A 4 -1.80 4.95 -4.89
C ILE A 4 -3.12 4.93 -4.13
N LYS A 5 -3.94 5.99 -4.29
CA LYS A 5 -5.27 6.07 -3.68
C LYS A 5 -6.14 4.88 -4.13
N VAL A 6 -6.23 4.63 -5.44
CA VAL A 6 -7.02 3.54 -6.01
C VAL A 6 -6.57 2.16 -5.49
N VAL A 7 -5.27 1.94 -5.32
CA VAL A 7 -4.76 0.69 -4.75
C VAL A 7 -5.09 0.58 -3.25
N LEU A 8 -4.90 1.64 -2.46
CA LEU A 8 -5.30 1.66 -1.05
C LEU A 8 -6.82 1.40 -0.88
N GLU A 9 -7.65 2.07 -1.69
CA GLU A 9 -9.11 1.84 -1.74
C GLU A 9 -9.44 0.37 -2.05
N SER A 10 -8.70 -0.24 -2.98
CA SER A 10 -8.91 -1.65 -3.37
C SER A 10 -8.59 -2.64 -2.24
N ILE A 11 -7.79 -2.24 -1.25
CA ILE A 11 -7.37 -3.05 -0.09
C ILE A 11 -8.29 -2.82 1.12
N ARG A 12 -8.98 -1.68 1.20
CA ARG A 12 -9.89 -1.33 2.31
C ARG A 12 -11.01 -2.36 2.50
N ASP A 13 -11.58 -2.86 1.41
CA ASP A 13 -12.78 -3.72 1.44
C ASP A 13 -12.48 -5.17 1.88
N GLY A 14 -11.24 -5.48 2.25
CA GLY A 14 -10.84 -6.77 2.79
C GLY A 14 -9.44 -7.18 2.35
N ALA A 15 -8.98 -8.29 2.89
CA ALA A 15 -7.65 -8.79 2.56
C ALA A 15 -7.58 -9.24 1.09
N VAL A 16 -6.65 -8.67 0.33
CA VAL A 16 -6.52 -8.89 -1.13
C VAL A 16 -5.11 -9.28 -1.52
N ASN A 17 -4.99 -10.02 -2.63
CA ASN A 17 -3.73 -10.19 -3.32
C ASN A 17 -3.57 -9.18 -4.48
N PRO A 18 -2.34 -8.88 -4.93
CA PRO A 18 -2.11 -7.93 -6.03
C PRO A 18 -2.82 -8.28 -7.34
N GLY A 19 -3.02 -9.58 -7.62
CA GLY A 19 -3.70 -10.04 -8.83
C GLY A 19 -5.18 -9.64 -8.86
N GLU A 20 -5.86 -9.68 -7.71
CA GLU A 20 -7.24 -9.21 -7.58
C GLU A 20 -7.34 -7.71 -7.84
N VAL A 21 -6.39 -6.92 -7.33
CA VAL A 21 -6.34 -5.47 -7.56
C VAL A 21 -6.18 -5.17 -9.04
N VAL A 22 -5.28 -5.86 -9.76
CA VAL A 22 -5.14 -5.73 -11.23
C VAL A 22 -6.47 -5.96 -11.95
N ILE A 23 -7.23 -6.99 -11.55
CA ILE A 23 -8.52 -7.30 -12.19
C ILE A 23 -9.54 -6.20 -11.94
N ARG A 24 -9.62 -5.68 -10.70
CA ARG A 24 -10.57 -4.65 -10.26
C ARG A 24 -10.29 -3.28 -10.88
N THR A 25 -9.02 -2.86 -10.89
CA THR A 25 -8.63 -1.49 -11.25
C THR A 25 -8.22 -1.34 -12.72
N LYS A 26 -7.91 -2.45 -13.41
CA LYS A 26 -7.31 -2.47 -14.76
C LYS A 26 -5.93 -1.80 -14.85
N ILE A 27 -5.31 -1.47 -13.71
CA ILE A 27 -3.94 -0.97 -13.66
C ILE A 27 -2.98 -2.08 -14.11
N PRO A 28 -1.94 -1.78 -14.91
CA PRO A 28 -0.97 -2.77 -15.34
C PRO A 28 -0.33 -3.52 -14.17
N ARG A 29 -0.14 -4.84 -14.34
CA ARG A 29 0.36 -5.72 -13.26
C ARG A 29 1.68 -5.23 -12.66
N TYR A 30 2.61 -4.75 -13.48
CA TYR A 30 3.91 -4.29 -12.98
C TYR A 30 3.78 -3.06 -12.07
N GLU A 31 2.81 -2.17 -12.34
CA GLU A 31 2.56 -0.99 -11.51
C GLU A 31 1.90 -1.39 -10.19
N VAL A 32 0.91 -2.28 -10.22
CA VAL A 32 0.29 -2.78 -8.97
C VAL A 32 1.33 -3.45 -8.09
N LEU A 33 2.19 -4.30 -8.65
CA LEU A 33 3.27 -4.93 -7.87
C LEU A 33 4.25 -3.91 -7.29
N ALA A 34 4.65 -2.90 -8.07
CA ALA A 34 5.52 -1.83 -7.58
C ALA A 34 4.87 -1.03 -6.46
N ILE A 35 3.58 -0.69 -6.59
CA ILE A 35 2.83 0.04 -5.57
C ILE A 35 2.72 -0.80 -4.29
N PHE A 36 2.42 -2.10 -4.37
CA PHE A 36 2.38 -2.98 -3.20
C PHE A 36 3.72 -3.01 -2.47
N HIS A 37 4.84 -3.12 -3.20
CA HIS A 37 6.17 -3.06 -2.59
C HIS A 37 6.46 -1.74 -1.88
N ILE A 38 6.08 -0.61 -2.48
CA ILE A 38 6.25 0.72 -1.87
C ILE A 38 5.36 0.85 -0.62
N LEU A 39 4.08 0.50 -0.72
CA LEU A 39 3.14 0.59 0.40
C LEU A 39 3.55 -0.31 1.57
N GLU A 40 4.02 -1.52 1.30
CA GLU A 40 4.54 -2.45 2.31
C GLU A 40 5.82 -1.87 2.95
N GLY A 41 6.74 -1.34 2.14
CA GLY A 41 7.96 -0.69 2.63
C GLY A 41 7.72 0.56 3.47
N LEU A 42 6.63 1.28 3.22
CA LEU A 42 6.18 2.43 4.00
C LEU A 42 5.32 2.03 5.23
N GLY A 43 5.04 0.73 5.42
CA GLY A 43 4.21 0.23 6.52
C GLY A 43 2.73 0.61 6.40
N LEU A 44 2.26 0.96 5.21
CA LEU A 44 0.85 1.31 4.96
C LEU A 44 -0.01 0.07 4.74
N ILE A 45 0.60 -1.03 4.32
CA ILE A 45 -0.05 -2.35 4.20
C ILE A 45 0.80 -3.41 4.86
N GLU A 46 0.18 -4.49 5.32
CA GLU A 46 0.87 -5.64 5.90
C GLU A 46 0.41 -6.96 5.27
N THR A 47 1.37 -7.88 5.08
CA THR A 47 1.08 -9.24 4.63
C THR A 47 0.43 -10.02 5.78
N ILE A 48 -0.78 -10.53 5.59
CA ILE A 48 -1.49 -11.37 6.59
C ILE A 48 -1.44 -12.86 6.29
N TYR A 49 -1.07 -13.21 5.06
CA TYR A 49 -0.90 -14.58 4.63
C TYR A 49 0.17 -14.66 3.55
N SER A 50 1.02 -15.69 3.64
CA SER A 50 2.02 -15.99 2.63
C SER A 50 2.16 -17.50 2.45
N LYS A 51 2.02 -17.97 1.22
CA LYS A 51 2.32 -19.36 0.82
C LYS A 51 2.98 -19.37 -0.55
N GLY A 52 4.30 -19.59 -0.57
CA GLY A 52 5.09 -19.49 -1.79
C GLY A 52 5.03 -18.06 -2.35
N SER A 53 4.65 -17.91 -3.61
CA SER A 53 4.47 -16.61 -4.27
C SER A 53 3.11 -15.96 -4.01
N HIS A 54 2.18 -16.66 -3.35
CA HIS A 54 0.86 -16.12 -3.03
C HIS A 54 0.92 -15.34 -1.72
N LYS A 55 0.65 -14.04 -1.79
CA LYS A 55 0.59 -13.13 -0.64
C LYS A 55 -0.76 -12.41 -0.60
N VAL A 56 -1.31 -12.25 0.59
CA VAL A 56 -2.53 -11.49 0.86
C VAL A 56 -2.21 -10.37 1.84
N TYR A 57 -2.73 -9.18 1.54
CA TYR A 57 -2.43 -7.94 2.22
C TYR A 57 -3.70 -7.30 2.78
N LYS A 58 -3.57 -6.54 3.86
CA LYS A 58 -4.59 -5.60 4.35
C LYS A 58 -3.94 -4.24 4.64
N LEU A 59 -4.77 -3.20 4.79
CA LEU A 59 -4.32 -1.91 5.29
C LEU A 59 -3.85 -2.04 6.75
N THR A 60 -2.77 -1.35 7.09
CA THR A 60 -2.45 -1.07 8.50
C THR A 60 -3.32 0.09 8.99
N GLN A 61 -3.33 0.35 10.30
CA GLN A 61 -3.97 1.56 10.82
C GLN A 61 -3.43 2.83 10.13
N LYS A 62 -2.13 2.87 9.82
CA LYS A 62 -1.53 4.00 9.10
C LYS A 62 -2.00 4.08 7.65
N GLY A 63 -2.18 2.94 7.00
CA GLY A 63 -2.77 2.86 5.66
C GLY A 63 -4.18 3.45 5.61
N GLU A 64 -5.03 3.12 6.59
CA GLU A 64 -6.38 3.67 6.72
C GLU A 64 -6.35 5.20 6.90
N GLU A 65 -5.54 5.71 7.83
CA GLU A 65 -5.39 7.15 8.06
C GLU A 65 -4.98 7.91 6.79
N ILE A 66 -4.02 7.37 6.03
CA ILE A 66 -3.55 7.97 4.78
C ILE A 66 -4.65 7.92 3.72
N LEU A 67 -5.36 6.80 3.59
CA LEU A 67 -6.46 6.68 2.64
C LEU A 67 -7.56 7.70 2.94
N GLU A 68 -8.00 7.82 4.20
CA GLU A 68 -8.99 8.82 4.60
C GLU A 68 -8.54 10.26 4.30
N ALA A 69 -7.26 10.58 4.50
CA ALA A 69 -6.71 11.90 4.19
C ALA A 69 -6.74 12.18 2.68
N LEU A 70 -6.37 11.19 1.85
CA LEU A 70 -6.43 11.27 0.39
C LEU A 70 -7.88 11.40 -0.13
N GLU A 71 -8.85 10.77 0.55
CA GLU A 71 -10.27 10.94 0.24
C GLU A 71 -10.77 12.36 0.53
N LYS A 72 -10.22 13.00 1.56
CA LYS A 72 -10.48 14.41 1.93
C LYS A 72 -9.71 15.42 1.07
N GLY A 73 -8.90 14.95 0.11
CA GLY A 73 -8.14 15.81 -0.80
C GLY A 73 -6.83 16.35 -0.21
N HIS A 74 -6.31 15.73 0.86
CA HIS A 74 -5.00 16.07 1.39
C HIS A 74 -3.89 15.54 0.48
N GLU A 75 -2.73 16.19 0.50
CA GLU A 75 -1.53 15.74 -0.17
C GLU A 75 -0.64 14.92 0.77
N ILE A 76 0.21 14.05 0.20
CA ILE A 76 1.18 13.26 0.97
C ILE A 76 2.53 13.98 0.95
N ASP A 77 3.00 14.37 2.13
CA ASP A 77 4.39 14.79 2.35
C ASP A 77 5.18 13.65 3.01
N ILE A 78 6.30 13.27 2.40
CA ILE A 78 7.22 12.26 2.94
C ILE A 78 8.40 12.98 3.58
N VAL A 79 8.52 12.88 4.90
CA VAL A 79 9.61 13.49 5.68
C VAL A 79 10.43 12.38 6.34
N THR A 80 11.73 12.35 6.04
CA THR A 80 12.69 11.43 6.68
C THR A 80 13.29 12.08 7.92
N LYS A 81 13.61 11.28 8.93
CA LYS A 81 14.38 11.70 10.11
C LYS A 81 15.69 10.92 10.17
N GLU A 82 16.68 11.51 10.81
CA GLU A 82 17.96 10.85 11.03
C GLU A 82 17.76 9.59 11.87
N SER A 83 18.19 8.44 11.33
CA SER A 83 18.12 7.17 12.07
C SER A 83 19.30 7.09 13.02
N LYS A 84 19.03 6.89 14.32
CA LYS A 84 20.08 6.69 15.33
C LYS A 84 20.93 5.43 15.05
N ASP A 85 20.39 4.50 14.28
CA ASP A 85 21.05 3.23 13.93
C ASP A 85 21.90 3.33 12.66
N ALA A 86 21.87 4.46 11.94
CA ALA A 86 22.66 4.68 10.71
C ALA A 86 24.08 5.20 10.97
N LEU A 87 24.46 5.39 12.24
CA LEU A 87 25.76 5.89 12.69
C LEU A 87 26.70 4.77 13.21
N ILE A 88 26.40 3.50 12.93
CA ILE A 88 27.24 2.35 13.28
C ILE A 88 28.00 1.83 12.06
#